data_AF-A0A0M3RIP7-F1
#
_entry.id   AF-A0A0M3RIP7-F1
#
_cell.length_a   1.000
_cell.length_b   1.000
_cell.length_c   1.000
_cell.angle_alpha   90.00
_cell.angle_beta   90.00
_cell.angle_gamma   90.00
#
_symmetry.space_group_name_H-M   'P 1'
#
loop_
_entity.id
_entity.type
_entity.pdbx_description
1 polymer ?
#
loop_
_entity_poly.entity_id
_entity_poly.type
_entity_poly.pdbx_seq_one_letter_code
_entity_poly.pdbx_strand_id
1 'polypeptide(L)'
;MSTINFRIKELVDHFSNGNNSDFANKLGVNEANIRNYIAGTEPKFNVLEKIVTTFEVNYEWLLTGKGPMLKNKEIVETPRVEIIKPLKVEGRDLTPKVVVVEEDELFNPIPLVPIYAQAGYLNGYEDPEYIKELPMYNLPEMRNGTFRMFQVNGLSMFPTLQDGSYVVGQFVENWEWLSDNRVCVVVTERDGVIVKRVLNKIRKYGSLYCKSDNRDYPHITVRAEDIKEVWECKMHLSFEFLDPIPEYQKIADLEANVQFLTERVEQLEHHNKPIL
;
A
#
# COMPACT_ATOMS: atom_id res chain seq x y z
N MET A 1 28.94 -28.99 -1.05
CA MET A 1 27.90 -28.42 -0.16
C MET A 1 28.39 -28.58 1.27
N SER A 2 28.46 -27.50 2.05
CA SER A 2 28.75 -27.63 3.49
C SER A 2 27.56 -28.33 4.17
N THR A 3 27.82 -29.32 5.00
CA THR A 3 26.77 -30.00 5.78
C THR A 3 26.50 -29.23 7.07
N ILE A 4 25.38 -29.51 7.73
CA ILE A 4 25.06 -28.92 9.04
C ILE A 4 26.13 -29.23 10.08
N ASN A 5 26.76 -30.41 10.00
CA ASN A 5 27.85 -30.83 10.88
C ASN A 5 29.09 -29.93 10.74
N PHE A 6 29.41 -29.54 9.50
CA PHE A 6 30.51 -28.59 9.23
C PHE A 6 30.20 -27.22 9.82
N ARG A 7 28.98 -26.72 9.65
CA ARG A 7 28.56 -25.43 10.21
C ARG A 7 28.53 -25.42 11.74
N ILE A 8 28.17 -26.53 12.38
CA ILE A 8 28.28 -26.67 13.84
C ILE A 8 29.75 -26.59 14.28
N LYS A 9 30.68 -27.18 13.52
CA LYS A 9 32.10 -27.02 13.78
C LYS A 9 32.55 -25.56 13.66
N GLU A 10 32.12 -24.86 12.61
CA GLU A 10 32.40 -23.42 12.45
C GLU A 10 31.87 -22.59 13.62
N LEU A 11 30.70 -22.93 14.16
CA LEU A 11 30.15 -22.27 15.35
C LEU A 11 30.98 -22.55 16.62
N VAL A 12 31.48 -23.78 16.79
CA VAL A 12 32.38 -24.11 17.91
C VAL A 12 33.68 -23.34 17.81
N ASP A 13 34.24 -23.24 16.60
CA ASP A 13 35.45 -22.47 16.33
C ASP A 13 35.23 -20.98 16.62
N HIS A 14 34.12 -20.41 16.15
CA HIS A 14 33.79 -18.98 16.32
C HIS A 14 33.44 -18.58 17.76
N PHE A 15 32.57 -19.34 18.44
CA PHE A 15 32.03 -18.94 19.74
C PHE A 15 32.80 -19.51 20.94
N SER A 16 33.65 -20.50 20.73
CA SER A 16 34.34 -21.24 21.80
C SER A 16 35.79 -21.56 21.47
N ASN A 17 36.39 -20.92 20.45
CA ASN A 17 37.78 -21.11 20.03
C ASN A 17 38.14 -22.60 19.81
N GLY A 18 37.20 -23.39 19.27
CA GLY A 18 37.39 -24.81 19.00
C GLY A 18 37.19 -25.73 20.21
N ASN A 19 36.78 -25.20 21.37
CA ASN A 19 36.54 -25.98 22.59
C ASN A 19 35.09 -26.50 22.66
N ASN A 20 34.91 -27.79 22.39
CA ASN A 20 33.60 -28.46 22.47
C ASN A 20 32.94 -28.38 23.84
N SER A 21 33.72 -28.47 24.92
CA SER A 21 33.21 -28.43 26.30
C SER A 21 32.64 -27.05 26.63
N ASP A 22 33.33 -25.99 26.23
CA ASP A 22 32.87 -24.62 26.41
C ASP A 22 31.60 -24.33 25.60
N PHE A 23 31.57 -24.77 24.34
CA PHE A 23 30.38 -24.64 23.49
C PHE A 23 29.17 -25.41 24.06
N ALA A 24 29.40 -26.63 24.54
CA ALA A 24 28.36 -27.45 25.16
C ALA A 24 27.82 -26.83 26.46
N ASN A 25 28.70 -26.27 27.29
CA ASN A 25 28.32 -25.57 28.52
C ASN A 25 27.45 -24.34 28.21
N LYS A 26 27.84 -23.53 27.22
CA LYS A 26 27.07 -22.35 26.77
C LYS A 26 25.66 -22.73 26.28
N LEU A 27 25.52 -23.89 25.63
CA LEU A 27 24.22 -24.42 25.15
C LEU A 27 23.41 -25.19 26.23
N GLY A 28 24.03 -25.50 27.37
CA GLY A 28 23.45 -26.40 28.36
C GLY A 28 23.18 -27.80 27.80
N VAL A 29 24.15 -28.38 27.09
CA VAL A 29 24.11 -29.75 26.57
C VAL A 29 25.39 -30.51 26.96
N ASN A 30 25.39 -31.83 26.80
CA ASN A 30 26.58 -32.65 27.05
C ASN A 30 27.63 -32.45 25.93
N GLU A 31 28.92 -32.31 26.28
CA GLU A 31 30.03 -32.22 25.32
C GLU A 31 30.02 -33.34 24.29
N ALA A 32 29.70 -34.56 24.73
CA ALA A 32 29.65 -35.72 23.84
C ALA A 32 28.67 -35.52 22.68
N ASN A 33 27.58 -34.76 22.89
CA ASN A 33 26.63 -34.44 21.84
C ASN A 33 27.26 -33.54 20.77
N ILE A 34 27.98 -32.49 21.18
CA ILE A 34 28.66 -31.57 20.26
C ILE A 34 29.70 -32.32 19.42
N ARG A 35 30.50 -33.16 20.06
CA ARG A 35 31.47 -34.01 19.37
C ARG A 35 30.81 -34.95 18.35
N ASN A 36 29.70 -35.59 18.72
CA ASN A 36 28.94 -36.45 17.81
C ASN A 36 28.35 -35.67 16.64
N TYR A 37 27.88 -34.45 16.86
CA TYR A 37 27.37 -33.58 15.80
C TYR A 37 28.47 -33.19 14.81
N ILE A 38 29.66 -32.86 15.28
CA ILE A 38 30.80 -32.57 14.39
C ILE A 38 31.21 -33.83 13.60
N ALA A 39 31.13 -35.02 14.22
CA ALA A 39 31.48 -36.30 13.61
C ALA A 39 30.46 -36.81 12.57
N GLY A 40 29.29 -36.17 12.43
CA GLY A 40 28.31 -36.50 11.39
C GLY A 40 26.92 -36.90 11.91
N THR A 41 26.71 -36.99 13.23
CA THR A 41 25.37 -37.21 13.79
C THR A 41 24.49 -35.98 13.58
N GLU A 42 23.24 -36.17 13.18
CA GLU A 42 22.31 -35.05 13.02
C GLU A 42 21.81 -34.53 14.38
N PRO A 43 21.87 -33.21 14.62
CA PRO A 43 21.31 -32.60 15.83
C PRO A 43 19.78 -32.65 15.81
N LYS A 44 19.18 -32.86 16.98
CA LYS A 44 17.74 -32.75 17.14
C LYS A 44 17.30 -31.28 17.12
N PHE A 45 16.02 -31.05 16.78
CA PHE A 45 15.44 -29.71 16.69
C PHE A 45 15.69 -28.86 17.95
N ASN A 46 15.55 -29.43 19.14
CA ASN A 46 15.77 -28.73 20.40
C ASN A 46 17.22 -28.22 20.58
N VAL A 47 18.21 -28.85 19.95
CA VAL A 47 19.61 -28.39 19.98
C VAL A 47 19.80 -27.25 18.96
N LEU A 48 19.18 -27.36 17.78
CA LEU A 48 19.22 -26.31 16.76
C LEU A 48 18.59 -25.01 17.27
N GLU A 49 17.45 -25.12 17.95
CA GLU A 49 16.77 -24.01 18.61
C GLU A 49 17.68 -23.31 19.64
N LYS A 50 18.34 -24.10 20.51
CA LYS A 50 19.31 -23.58 21.47
C LYS A 50 20.47 -22.87 20.78
N ILE A 51 21.01 -23.42 19.68
CA ILE A 51 22.10 -22.78 18.93
C ILE A 51 21.67 -21.41 18.38
N VAL A 52 20.50 -21.36 17.74
CA VAL A 52 19.97 -20.12 17.14
C VAL A 52 19.66 -19.06 18.19
N THR A 53 19.16 -19.47 19.36
CA THR A 53 18.75 -18.54 20.44
C THR A 53 19.92 -18.07 21.29
N THR A 54 20.84 -18.97 21.67
CA THR A 54 21.99 -18.64 22.53
C THR A 54 23.03 -17.79 21.81
N PHE A 55 23.27 -18.04 20.53
CA PHE A 55 24.36 -17.42 19.77
C PHE A 55 23.89 -16.41 18.72
N GLU A 56 22.59 -16.07 18.70
CA GLU A 56 21.97 -15.18 17.72
C GLU A 56 22.35 -15.56 16.26
N VAL A 57 22.39 -16.86 15.96
CA VAL A 57 22.79 -17.41 14.64
C VAL A 57 21.63 -17.36 13.64
N ASN A 58 21.92 -17.08 12.37
CA ASN A 58 20.94 -17.16 11.29
C ASN A 58 20.56 -18.62 11.03
N TYR A 59 19.27 -18.94 11.17
CA TYR A 59 18.75 -20.30 10.98
C TYR A 59 18.86 -20.76 9.52
N GLU A 60 18.73 -19.86 8.55
CA GLU A 60 18.83 -20.20 7.13
C GLU A 60 20.26 -20.62 6.79
N TRP A 61 21.26 -19.90 7.30
CA TRP A 61 22.66 -20.29 7.17
C TRP A 61 22.93 -21.62 7.87
N LEU A 62 22.44 -21.80 9.10
CA LEU A 62 22.67 -23.04 9.85
C LEU A 62 22.08 -24.27 9.15
N LEU A 63 20.91 -24.15 8.54
CA LEU A 63 20.22 -25.27 7.89
C LEU A 63 20.67 -25.50 6.45
N THR A 64 20.86 -24.42 5.68
CA THR A 64 21.06 -24.50 4.22
C THR A 64 22.45 -24.06 3.75
N GLY A 65 23.19 -23.35 4.61
CA GLY A 65 24.48 -22.72 4.25
C GLY A 65 24.34 -21.42 3.46
N LYS A 66 23.13 -20.87 3.30
CA LYS A 66 22.88 -19.60 2.60
C LYS A 66 22.83 -18.43 3.57
N GLY A 67 23.32 -17.27 3.14
CA GLY A 67 23.30 -16.04 3.93
C GLY A 67 24.44 -15.94 4.98
N PRO A 68 24.43 -14.90 5.83
CA PRO A 68 25.45 -14.70 6.86
C PRO A 68 25.24 -15.63 8.08
N MET A 69 26.32 -15.99 8.77
CA MET A 69 26.30 -16.85 9.97
C MET A 69 25.52 -16.24 11.14
N LEU A 70 25.72 -14.93 11.39
CA LEU A 70 25.07 -14.22 12.49
C LEU A 70 23.78 -13.56 12.00
N LYS A 71 22.77 -13.47 12.87
CA LYS A 71 21.61 -12.61 12.64
C LYS A 71 22.09 -11.17 12.65
N ASN A 72 21.97 -10.50 11.51
CA ASN A 72 22.21 -9.07 11.46
C ASN A 72 21.00 -8.37 12.10
N LYS A 73 21.19 -7.64 13.20
CA LYS A 73 20.11 -6.87 13.85
C LYS A 73 19.68 -5.65 13.03
N GLU A 74 20.43 -5.31 11.98
CA GLU A 74 20.27 -4.07 11.21
C GLU A 74 19.75 -4.25 9.78
N ILE A 75 19.39 -5.47 9.36
CA ILE A 75 18.78 -5.68 8.05
C ILE A 75 17.43 -6.37 8.24
N VAL A 76 16.46 -5.59 8.75
CA VAL A 76 15.15 -5.63 8.09
C VAL A 76 15.45 -5.06 6.72
N GLU A 77 15.42 -5.90 5.68
CA GLU A 77 15.48 -5.43 4.29
C GLU A 77 14.25 -4.53 4.10
N THR A 78 14.41 -3.27 4.46
CA THR A 78 13.59 -2.23 3.88
C THR A 78 13.89 -2.29 2.39
N PRO A 79 12.86 -2.41 1.56
CA PRO A 79 13.06 -2.59 0.14
C PRO A 79 13.94 -1.45 -0.41
N ARG A 80 14.80 -1.76 -1.38
CA ARG A 80 15.73 -0.76 -1.92
C ARG A 80 14.95 0.37 -2.59
N VAL A 81 14.79 1.47 -1.86
CA VAL A 81 14.22 2.71 -2.39
C VAL A 81 15.30 3.44 -3.16
N GLU A 82 15.26 3.42 -4.50
CA GLU A 82 16.14 4.22 -5.33
C GLU A 82 15.57 5.64 -5.51
N ILE A 83 16.39 6.64 -5.17
CA ILE A 83 16.06 8.04 -5.42
C ILE A 83 16.36 8.31 -6.89
N ILE A 84 15.35 8.19 -7.76
CA ILE A 84 15.48 8.63 -9.14
C ILE A 84 15.50 10.16 -9.12
N LYS A 85 16.67 10.75 -9.42
CA LYS A 85 16.77 12.20 -9.61
C LYS A 85 15.77 12.63 -10.70
N PRO A 86 14.92 13.64 -10.45
CA PRO A 86 13.88 14.01 -11.40
C PRO A 86 14.51 14.39 -12.75
N LEU A 87 14.00 13.79 -13.82
CA LEU A 87 14.37 14.17 -15.18
C LEU A 87 13.78 15.57 -15.42
N LYS A 88 14.59 16.61 -15.26
CA LYS A 88 14.18 17.99 -15.55
C LYS A 88 13.97 18.14 -17.05
N VAL A 89 12.73 18.07 -17.49
CA VAL A 89 12.33 18.49 -18.84
C VAL A 89 11.60 19.83 -18.67
N GLU A 90 12.18 20.88 -19.25
CA GLU A 90 11.59 22.22 -19.40
C GLU A 90 10.73 22.72 -18.21
N GLY A 91 11.35 22.86 -17.04
CA GLY A 91 10.79 23.66 -15.94
C GLY A 91 9.65 23.02 -15.12
N ARG A 92 9.36 21.72 -15.30
CA ARG A 92 8.46 20.95 -14.43
C ARG A 92 9.12 19.63 -14.01
N ASP A 93 9.06 19.32 -12.72
CA ASP A 93 9.46 18.00 -12.19
C ASP A 93 8.32 17.01 -12.51
N LEU A 94 8.48 16.20 -13.57
CA LEU A 94 7.42 15.32 -14.10
C LEU A 94 7.46 13.88 -13.56
N THR A 95 8.38 13.57 -12.66
CA THR A 95 8.57 12.21 -12.12
C THR A 95 8.48 12.24 -10.59
N PRO A 96 7.90 11.22 -9.94
CA PRO A 96 7.90 11.13 -8.50
C PRO A 96 9.35 10.93 -8.04
N LYS A 97 9.81 11.75 -7.08
CA LYS A 97 11.23 11.79 -6.67
C LYS A 97 11.75 10.50 -6.02
N VAL A 98 10.84 9.59 -5.66
CA VAL A 98 11.16 8.33 -5.01
C VAL A 98 10.36 7.23 -5.69
N VAL A 99 11.07 6.26 -6.25
CA VAL A 99 10.50 5.05 -6.85
C VAL A 99 11.16 3.86 -6.15
N VAL A 100 10.36 2.93 -5.66
CA VAL A 100 10.91 1.69 -5.11
C VAL A 100 11.20 0.77 -6.30
N VAL A 101 12.45 0.37 -6.46
CA VAL A 101 12.89 -0.52 -7.54
C VAL A 101 13.56 -1.72 -6.88
N GLU A 102 12.90 -2.87 -6.92
CA GLU A 102 13.49 -4.14 -6.50
C GLU A 102 13.64 -5.09 -7.68
N GLU A 103 14.69 -5.94 -7.62
CA GLU A 103 15.02 -6.93 -8.64
C GLU A 103 14.05 -8.13 -8.67
N ASP A 104 13.15 -8.24 -7.68
CA ASP A 104 12.15 -9.31 -7.59
C ASP A 104 10.75 -8.79 -8.00
N GLU A 105 10.31 -9.12 -9.22
CA GLU A 105 9.02 -8.69 -9.79
C GLU A 105 7.78 -9.09 -8.95
N LEU A 106 7.95 -9.95 -7.93
CA LEU A 106 6.88 -10.35 -7.01
C LEU A 106 6.65 -9.38 -5.84
N PHE A 107 7.61 -8.52 -5.50
CA PHE A 107 7.52 -7.62 -4.36
C PHE A 107 7.58 -6.16 -4.81
N ASN A 108 6.43 -5.48 -4.82
CA ASN A 108 6.36 -4.05 -5.11
C ASN A 108 5.81 -3.32 -3.86
N PRO A 109 6.68 -2.83 -2.97
CA PRO A 109 6.27 -2.16 -1.75
C PRO A 109 5.74 -0.76 -2.06
N ILE A 110 4.48 -0.54 -1.69
CA ILE A 110 3.75 0.71 -1.91
C ILE A 110 3.80 1.53 -0.63
N PRO A 111 4.38 2.75 -0.65
CA PRO A 111 4.42 3.61 0.51
C PRO A 111 3.02 4.15 0.85
N LEU A 112 2.67 4.12 2.14
CA LEU A 112 1.46 4.73 2.69
C LEU A 112 1.73 6.15 3.18
N VAL A 113 0.95 7.12 2.71
CA VAL A 113 0.90 8.49 3.22
C VAL A 113 -0.34 8.64 4.14
N PRO A 114 -0.17 8.59 5.46
CA PRO A 114 -1.27 8.78 6.40
C PRO A 114 -1.68 10.26 6.52
N ILE A 115 -2.90 10.54 7.01
CA ILE A 115 -3.48 11.89 7.08
C ILE A 115 -2.58 12.88 7.83
N TYR A 116 -2.05 12.48 8.99
CA TYR A 116 -1.17 13.33 9.81
C TYR A 116 0.18 13.62 9.15
N ALA A 117 0.60 12.79 8.19
CA ALA A 117 1.79 12.98 7.39
C ALA A 117 1.53 13.86 6.16
N GLN A 118 0.29 14.16 5.76
CA GLN A 118 0.01 14.94 4.53
C GLN A 118 0.54 16.39 4.61
N ALA A 119 0.48 17.01 5.78
CA ALA A 119 1.06 18.33 6.02
C ALA A 119 2.60 18.30 6.01
N GLY A 120 3.19 17.23 6.56
CA GLY A 120 4.63 16.96 6.48
C GLY A 120 5.07 16.59 5.06
N TYR A 121 4.23 15.91 4.28
CA TYR A 121 4.48 15.49 2.92
C TYR A 121 4.55 16.68 1.95
N LEU A 122 3.79 17.76 2.20
CA LEU A 122 3.88 19.00 1.43
C LEU A 122 5.16 19.80 1.72
N ASN A 123 5.63 19.78 2.98
CA ASN A 123 6.77 20.56 3.46
C ASN A 123 8.11 19.80 3.38
N GLY A 124 8.08 18.48 3.54
CA GLY A 124 9.17 17.51 3.43
C GLY A 124 9.16 16.75 2.10
N TYR A 125 8.40 17.24 1.12
CA TYR A 125 8.38 16.75 -0.27
C TYR A 125 9.79 16.62 -0.90
N GLU A 126 10.75 17.37 -0.35
CA GLU A 126 12.14 17.39 -0.80
C GLU A 126 13.07 16.44 -0.07
N ASP A 127 12.64 15.79 1.01
CA ASP A 127 13.47 14.90 1.82
C ASP A 127 13.18 13.41 1.49
N PRO A 128 14.07 12.74 0.75
CA PRO A 128 13.90 11.33 0.42
C PRO A 128 13.96 10.41 1.64
N GLU A 129 14.57 10.83 2.75
CA GLU A 129 14.62 10.04 3.99
C GLU A 129 13.25 9.96 4.67
N TYR A 130 12.43 11.01 4.59
CA TYR A 130 11.07 11.01 5.12
C TYR A 130 10.19 9.95 4.44
N ILE A 131 10.36 9.75 3.14
CA ILE A 131 9.58 8.76 2.37
C ILE A 131 10.00 7.32 2.74
N LYS A 132 11.26 7.10 3.17
CA LYS A 132 11.73 5.77 3.61
C LYS A 132 11.18 5.34 4.97
N GLU A 133 10.84 6.30 5.84
CA GLU A 133 10.21 6.00 7.13
C GLU A 133 8.72 5.65 7.02
N LEU A 134 8.11 5.88 5.85
CA LEU A 134 6.70 5.57 5.65
C LEU A 134 6.46 4.06 5.67
N PRO A 135 5.35 3.60 6.30
CA PRO A 135 4.96 2.20 6.22
C PRO A 135 4.78 1.77 4.78
N MET A 136 5.41 0.65 4.40
CA MET A 136 5.33 0.08 3.06
C MET A 136 4.48 -1.18 3.07
N TYR A 137 3.57 -1.30 2.10
CA TYR A 137 2.66 -2.43 1.98
C TYR A 137 2.76 -3.06 0.60
N ASN A 138 2.72 -4.39 0.54
CA ASN A 138 2.61 -5.09 -0.74
C ASN A 138 1.13 -5.39 -1.03
N LEU A 139 0.66 -5.05 -2.22
CA LEU A 139 -0.73 -5.24 -2.65
C LEU A 139 -0.78 -6.09 -3.92
N PRO A 140 -1.79 -6.99 -4.05
CA PRO A 140 -1.93 -7.84 -5.22
C PRO A 140 -2.22 -7.01 -6.48
N GLU A 141 -1.80 -7.51 -7.64
CA GLU A 141 -2.02 -6.92 -8.98
C GLU A 141 -1.36 -5.54 -9.21
N MET A 142 -0.55 -5.03 -8.29
CA MET A 142 0.16 -3.74 -8.44
C MET A 142 1.60 -3.94 -8.95
N ARG A 143 1.74 -4.58 -10.13
CA ARG A 143 3.07 -5.08 -10.59
C ARG A 143 3.83 -4.18 -11.56
N ASN A 144 3.21 -3.13 -12.11
CA ASN A 144 3.86 -2.29 -13.13
C ASN A 144 3.44 -0.81 -12.98
N GLY A 145 4.34 0.01 -12.43
CA GLY A 145 4.16 1.45 -12.28
C GLY A 145 4.47 1.95 -10.87
N THR A 146 4.59 3.27 -10.72
CA THR A 146 4.77 3.89 -9.40
C THR A 146 3.41 4.03 -8.72
N PHE A 147 3.24 3.34 -7.60
CA PHE A 147 2.03 3.42 -6.80
C PHE A 147 2.30 4.13 -5.48
N ARG A 148 1.27 4.78 -4.94
CA ARG A 148 1.28 5.33 -3.60
C ARG A 148 -0.10 5.18 -2.96
N MET A 149 -0.11 4.84 -1.68
CA MET A 149 -1.35 4.71 -0.91
C MET A 149 -1.59 5.99 -0.11
N PHE A 150 -2.82 6.48 -0.14
CA PHE A 150 -3.24 7.70 0.55
C PHE A 150 -4.44 7.38 1.43
N GLN A 151 -4.41 7.86 2.66
CA GLN A 151 -5.58 7.81 3.53
C GLN A 151 -6.55 8.93 3.19
N VAL A 152 -7.82 8.58 2.95
CA VAL A 152 -8.89 9.51 2.63
C VAL A 152 -9.34 10.23 3.90
N ASN A 153 -9.45 11.56 3.82
CA ASN A 153 -9.97 12.40 4.88
C ASN A 153 -11.26 13.08 4.42
N GLY A 154 -12.32 12.91 5.20
CA GLY A 154 -13.60 13.56 5.04
C GLY A 154 -14.55 12.84 4.10
N LEU A 155 -15.79 13.32 4.07
CA LEU A 155 -16.90 12.66 3.36
C LEU A 155 -17.13 13.18 1.94
N SER A 156 -16.20 13.97 1.41
CA SER A 156 -16.41 14.69 0.14
C SER A 156 -16.57 13.78 -1.09
N MET A 157 -16.12 12.53 -0.97
CA MET A 157 -16.23 11.51 -2.02
C MET A 157 -17.24 10.41 -1.66
N PHE A 158 -17.97 10.53 -0.54
CA PHE A 158 -19.04 9.61 -0.19
C PHE A 158 -20.17 9.68 -1.22
N PRO A 159 -20.76 8.55 -1.68
CA PRO A 159 -20.58 7.18 -1.21
C PRO A 159 -19.44 6.41 -1.91
N THR A 160 -18.74 7.02 -2.87
CA THR A 160 -17.68 6.34 -3.64
C THR A 160 -16.47 6.00 -2.76
N LEU A 161 -16.10 6.91 -1.85
CA LEU A 161 -15.04 6.70 -0.86
C LEU A 161 -15.55 7.16 0.51
N GLN A 162 -15.30 6.35 1.53
CA GLN A 162 -15.63 6.65 2.92
C GLN A 162 -14.49 7.40 3.61
N ASP A 163 -14.83 8.10 4.69
CA ASP A 163 -13.82 8.68 5.56
C ASP A 163 -12.95 7.58 6.20
N GLY A 164 -11.65 7.84 6.34
CA GLY A 164 -10.69 6.88 6.90
C GLY A 164 -10.35 5.68 6.00
N SER A 165 -11.00 5.53 4.85
CA SER A 165 -10.61 4.54 3.83
C SER A 165 -9.25 4.85 3.21
N TYR A 166 -8.63 3.88 2.55
CA TYR A 166 -7.39 4.09 1.81
C TYR A 166 -7.61 3.97 0.31
N VAL A 167 -6.91 4.78 -0.47
CA VAL A 167 -6.86 4.68 -1.93
C VAL A 167 -5.44 4.47 -2.40
N VAL A 168 -5.28 3.61 -3.39
CA VAL A 168 -4.00 3.38 -4.06
C VAL A 168 -4.03 4.07 -5.41
N GLY A 169 -3.19 5.09 -5.56
CA GLY A 169 -3.04 5.83 -6.79
C GLY A 169 -1.85 5.34 -7.59
N GLN A 170 -2.01 5.23 -8.91
CA GLN A 170 -0.91 5.08 -9.86
C GLN A 170 -0.46 6.46 -10.33
N PHE A 171 0.85 6.72 -10.36
CA PHE A 171 1.39 7.99 -10.81
C PHE A 171 1.02 8.28 -12.27
N VAL A 172 0.59 9.51 -12.54
CA VAL A 172 0.24 9.99 -13.89
C VAL A 172 1.35 10.92 -14.37
N GLU A 173 2.26 10.41 -15.21
CA GLU A 173 3.40 11.17 -15.75
C GLU A 173 2.97 12.39 -16.56
N ASN A 174 1.89 12.25 -17.34
CA ASN A 174 1.35 13.34 -18.14
C ASN A 174 -0.15 13.49 -17.91
N TRP A 175 -0.48 14.29 -16.90
CA TRP A 175 -1.86 14.60 -16.53
C TRP A 175 -2.62 15.38 -17.61
N GLU A 176 -2.00 15.88 -18.68
CA GLU A 176 -2.73 16.45 -19.82
C GLU A 176 -3.49 15.39 -20.62
N TRP A 177 -3.08 14.13 -20.54
CA TRP A 177 -3.75 12.99 -21.19
C TRP A 177 -4.60 12.18 -20.24
N LEU A 178 -4.76 12.63 -18.99
CA LEU A 178 -5.64 11.98 -18.03
C LEU A 178 -7.09 11.97 -18.56
N SER A 179 -7.69 10.78 -18.60
CA SER A 179 -9.08 10.58 -18.99
C SER A 179 -10.04 11.28 -18.02
N ASP A 180 -11.13 11.82 -18.57
CA ASP A 180 -12.19 12.43 -17.78
C ASP A 180 -12.87 11.39 -16.86
N ASN A 181 -13.46 11.89 -15.78
CA ASN A 181 -14.35 11.17 -14.85
C ASN A 181 -13.65 10.09 -14.00
N ARG A 182 -12.31 10.16 -13.89
CA ARG A 182 -11.50 9.28 -13.04
C ARG A 182 -11.42 9.83 -11.61
N VAL A 183 -11.38 8.94 -10.62
CA VAL A 183 -11.07 9.33 -9.25
C VAL A 183 -9.55 9.45 -9.13
N CYS A 184 -9.08 10.60 -8.70
CA CYS A 184 -7.65 10.88 -8.59
C CYS A 184 -7.33 11.52 -7.25
N VAL A 185 -6.14 11.22 -6.75
CA VAL A 185 -5.48 12.02 -5.72
C VAL A 185 -4.71 13.12 -6.44
N VAL A 186 -5.03 14.37 -6.12
CA VAL A 186 -4.34 15.55 -6.65
C VAL A 186 -3.57 16.18 -5.50
N VAL A 187 -2.25 16.28 -5.65
CA VAL A 187 -1.39 16.95 -4.70
C VAL A 187 -1.18 18.38 -5.20
N THR A 188 -1.68 19.36 -4.47
CA THR A 188 -1.59 20.78 -4.81
C THR A 188 -0.75 21.54 -3.80
N GLU A 189 -0.17 22.65 -4.23
CA GLU A 189 0.58 23.54 -3.33
C GLU A 189 -0.32 24.26 -2.33
N ARG A 190 -1.55 24.62 -2.73
CA ARG A 190 -2.45 25.46 -1.93
C ARG A 190 -3.38 24.67 -1.01
N ASP A 191 -3.98 23.61 -1.53
CA ASP A 191 -5.03 22.83 -0.86
C ASP A 191 -4.52 21.51 -0.30
N GLY A 192 -3.27 21.16 -0.58
CA GLY A 192 -2.63 19.93 -0.14
C GLY A 192 -3.08 18.69 -0.92
N VAL A 193 -3.22 17.56 -0.22
CA VAL A 193 -3.61 16.29 -0.83
C VAL A 193 -5.12 16.18 -0.85
N ILE A 194 -5.73 16.23 -2.03
CA ILE A 194 -7.18 16.10 -2.19
C ILE A 194 -7.53 14.86 -3.02
N VAL A 195 -8.59 14.15 -2.64
CA VAL A 195 -9.12 13.03 -3.43
C VAL A 195 -10.43 13.47 -4.07
N LYS A 196 -10.48 13.53 -5.40
CA LYS A 196 -11.62 14.06 -6.15
C LYS A 196 -11.83 13.31 -7.46
N ARG A 197 -13.04 13.41 -8.01
CA ARG A 197 -13.30 12.99 -9.39
C ARG A 197 -12.87 14.08 -10.36
N VAL A 198 -11.90 13.79 -11.20
CA VAL A 198 -11.25 14.78 -12.07
C VAL A 198 -11.89 14.79 -13.45
N LEU A 199 -12.25 15.98 -13.91
CA LEU A 199 -12.48 16.28 -15.31
C LEU A 199 -11.27 17.10 -15.80
N ASN A 200 -10.55 16.55 -16.76
CA ASN A 200 -9.36 17.15 -17.30
C ASN A 200 -9.75 18.25 -18.31
N LYS A 201 -9.53 19.50 -17.90
CA LYS A 201 -9.77 20.67 -18.75
C LYS A 201 -8.51 21.49 -18.98
N ILE A 202 -7.33 20.91 -18.78
CA ILE A 202 -6.05 21.60 -18.88
C ILE A 202 -5.84 22.17 -20.29
N ARG A 203 -6.09 21.38 -21.33
CA ARG A 203 -5.91 21.85 -22.72
C ARG A 203 -6.85 22.97 -23.14
N LYS A 204 -8.03 23.06 -22.52
CA LYS A 204 -9.07 24.03 -22.90
C LYS A 204 -9.07 25.27 -22.02
N TYR A 205 -8.80 25.12 -20.73
CA TYR A 205 -8.96 26.15 -19.70
C TYR A 205 -7.75 26.26 -18.75
N GLY A 206 -6.72 25.42 -18.89
CA GLY A 206 -5.54 25.45 -18.05
C GLY A 206 -5.75 24.90 -16.62
N SER A 207 -6.84 24.16 -16.37
CA SER A 207 -7.20 23.69 -15.04
C SER A 207 -7.81 22.29 -15.01
N LEU A 208 -7.66 21.59 -13.90
CA LEU A 208 -8.46 20.40 -13.56
C LEU A 208 -9.72 20.85 -12.82
N TYR A 209 -10.86 20.28 -13.22
CA TYR A 209 -12.11 20.46 -12.50
C TYR A 209 -12.34 19.23 -11.60
N CYS A 210 -12.19 19.45 -10.29
CA CYS A 210 -12.20 18.43 -9.26
C CYS A 210 -13.59 18.38 -8.61
N LYS A 211 -14.40 17.42 -9.04
CA LYS A 211 -15.76 17.20 -8.57
C LYS A 211 -15.75 16.38 -7.26
N SER A 212 -16.57 16.81 -6.31
CA SER A 212 -16.94 16.04 -5.13
C SER A 212 -18.11 15.11 -5.51
N ASP A 213 -17.99 13.82 -5.21
CA ASP A 213 -19.09 12.87 -5.45
C ASP A 213 -20.21 13.04 -4.41
N ASN A 214 -19.87 13.59 -3.25
CA ASN A 214 -20.85 14.02 -2.27
C ASN A 214 -21.42 15.41 -2.64
N ARG A 215 -22.75 15.50 -2.73
CA ARG A 215 -23.49 16.71 -3.13
C ARG A 215 -23.38 17.85 -2.12
N ASP A 216 -23.13 17.53 -0.85
CA ASP A 216 -23.00 18.52 0.22
C ASP A 216 -21.65 19.24 0.20
N TYR A 217 -20.73 18.81 -0.67
CA TYR A 217 -19.38 19.35 -0.76
C TYR A 217 -19.15 20.09 -2.07
N PRO A 218 -18.51 21.28 -2.04
CA PRO A 218 -18.26 22.06 -3.24
C PRO A 218 -17.30 21.35 -4.19
N HIS A 219 -17.39 21.71 -5.46
CA HIS A 219 -16.41 21.35 -6.47
C HIS A 219 -15.27 22.35 -6.46
N ILE A 220 -14.06 21.90 -6.73
CA ILE A 220 -12.84 22.71 -6.67
C ILE A 220 -12.23 22.76 -8.05
N THR A 221 -11.73 23.93 -8.46
CA THR A 221 -10.97 24.06 -9.71
C THR A 221 -9.51 24.30 -9.35
N VAL A 222 -8.64 23.41 -9.81
CA VAL A 222 -7.20 23.46 -9.54
C VAL A 222 -6.49 23.88 -10.83
N ARG A 223 -5.73 24.98 -10.80
CA ARG A 223 -4.94 25.40 -11.96
C ARG A 223 -3.78 24.45 -12.18
N ALA A 224 -3.39 24.25 -13.43
CA ALA A 224 -2.27 23.36 -13.77
C ALA A 224 -0.93 23.79 -13.12
N GLU A 225 -0.79 25.07 -12.79
CA GLU A 225 0.38 25.63 -12.10
C GLU A 225 0.47 25.23 -10.62
N ASP A 226 -0.68 25.01 -9.97
CA ASP A 226 -0.74 24.66 -8.54
C ASP A 226 -0.59 23.13 -8.31
N ILE A 227 -0.56 22.33 -9.38
CA ILE A 227 -0.48 20.86 -9.32
C ILE A 227 0.98 20.42 -9.19
N LYS A 228 1.27 19.65 -8.13
CA LYS A 228 2.57 18.99 -7.96
C LYS A 228 2.55 17.57 -8.52
N GLU A 229 1.53 16.79 -8.14
CA GLU A 229 1.41 15.39 -8.57
C GLU A 229 -0.05 15.02 -8.79
N VAL A 230 -0.28 14.08 -9.72
CA VAL A 230 -1.59 13.48 -9.95
C VAL A 230 -1.45 11.97 -9.91
N TRP A 231 -2.31 11.33 -9.13
CA TRP A 231 -2.35 9.89 -8.96
C TRP A 231 -3.73 9.37 -9.31
N GLU A 232 -3.84 8.49 -10.29
CA GLU A 232 -5.10 7.88 -10.69
C GLU A 232 -5.43 6.70 -9.76
N CYS A 233 -6.57 6.76 -9.05
CA CYS A 233 -6.94 5.70 -8.11
C CYS A 233 -7.25 4.40 -8.87
N LYS A 234 -6.52 3.33 -8.55
CA LYS A 234 -6.73 1.97 -9.10
C LYS A 234 -7.39 1.02 -8.10
N MET A 235 -7.19 1.28 -6.81
CA MET A 235 -7.72 0.44 -5.74
C MET A 235 -8.23 1.31 -4.59
N HIS A 236 -9.28 0.83 -3.93
CA HIS A 236 -9.79 1.40 -2.68
C HIS A 236 -9.87 0.28 -1.64
N LEU A 237 -9.51 0.60 -0.40
CA LEU A 237 -9.56 -0.26 0.77
C LEU A 237 -10.49 0.38 1.77
N SER A 238 -11.61 -0.27 2.01
CA SER A 238 -12.63 0.19 2.96
C SER A 238 -12.66 -0.72 4.18
N PHE A 239 -12.90 -0.13 5.36
CA PHE A 239 -13.22 -0.85 6.59
C PHE A 239 -14.72 -0.86 6.89
N GLU A 240 -15.52 -0.04 6.19
CA GLU A 240 -16.96 -0.07 6.31
C GLU A 240 -17.56 -0.72 5.07
N PHE A 241 -18.33 -1.77 5.30
CA PHE A 241 -19.12 -2.38 4.25
C PHE A 241 -20.39 -1.54 4.11
N LEU A 242 -20.54 -0.87 2.95
CA LEU A 242 -21.81 -0.22 2.64
C LEU A 242 -22.89 -1.29 2.59
N ASP A 243 -24.06 -0.96 3.14
CA ASP A 243 -25.24 -1.79 2.92
C ASP A 243 -25.44 -1.94 1.41
N PRO A 244 -25.71 -3.16 0.91
CA PRO A 244 -25.98 -3.36 -0.50
C PRO A 244 -27.20 -2.54 -0.87
N ILE A 245 -26.98 -1.41 -1.53
CA ILE A 245 -28.03 -0.49 -1.91
C ILE A 245 -28.84 -1.12 -3.05
N PRO A 246 -30.08 -1.59 -2.84
CA PRO A 246 -30.96 -2.02 -3.92
C PRO A 246 -31.89 -0.86 -4.29
N GLU A 247 -31.39 0.38 -4.27
CA GLU A 247 -32.23 1.57 -4.50
C GLU A 247 -32.74 1.59 -5.93
N TYR A 248 -31.95 1.20 -6.92
CA TYR A 248 -32.46 1.13 -8.29
C TYR A 248 -33.60 0.12 -8.46
N GLN A 249 -33.53 -1.05 -7.80
CA GLN A 249 -34.62 -2.03 -7.82
C GLN A 249 -35.83 -1.53 -7.03
N LYS A 250 -35.64 -1.02 -5.81
CA LYS A 250 -36.73 -0.48 -4.99
C LYS A 250 -37.38 0.75 -5.63
N ILE A 251 -36.61 1.61 -6.30
CA ILE A 251 -37.10 2.79 -7.01
C ILE A 251 -37.88 2.37 -8.25
N ALA A 252 -37.36 1.44 -9.07
CA ALA A 252 -38.11 0.92 -10.21
C ALA A 252 -39.42 0.23 -9.79
N ASP A 253 -39.38 -0.54 -8.71
CA ASP A 253 -40.59 -1.17 -8.14
C ASP A 253 -41.56 -0.12 -7.58
N LEU A 254 -41.05 0.93 -6.91
CA LEU A 254 -41.85 2.05 -6.44
C LEU A 254 -42.47 2.84 -7.59
N GLU A 255 -41.73 3.11 -8.67
CA GLU A 255 -42.22 3.77 -9.87
C GLU A 255 -43.35 2.95 -10.52
N ALA A 256 -43.15 1.64 -10.68
CA ALA A 256 -44.19 0.74 -11.19
C ALA A 256 -45.44 0.71 -10.28
N ASN A 257 -45.24 0.67 -8.96
CA ASN A 257 -46.35 0.70 -8.00
C ASN A 257 -47.11 2.03 -8.02
N VAL A 258 -46.42 3.16 -8.16
CA VAL A 258 -47.03 4.49 -8.29
C VAL A 258 -47.84 4.57 -9.57
N GLN A 259 -47.31 4.09 -10.70
CA GLN A 259 -48.03 4.11 -11.97
C GLN A 259 -49.30 3.26 -11.93
N PHE A 260 -49.25 2.07 -11.33
CA PHE A 260 -50.44 1.25 -11.13
C PHE A 260 -51.49 1.91 -10.23
N LEU A 261 -51.05 2.63 -9.18
CA LEU A 261 -51.96 3.40 -8.33
C LEU A 261 -52.61 4.55 -9.10
N THR A 262 -51.86 5.27 -9.93
CA THR A 262 -52.39 6.35 -10.78
C THR A 262 -53.45 5.83 -11.74
N GLU A 263 -53.19 4.74 -12.46
CA GLU A 263 -54.16 4.12 -13.37
C GLU A 263 -55.45 3.70 -12.64
N ARG A 264 -55.32 3.18 -11.42
CA ARG A 264 -56.46 2.75 -10.61
C ARG A 264 -57.28 3.92 -10.06
N VAL A 265 -56.63 5.03 -9.74
CA VAL A 265 -57.31 6.28 -9.37
C VAL A 265 -58.07 6.84 -10.57
N GLU A 266 -57.45 6.90 -11.75
CA GLU A 266 -58.12 7.35 -12.99
C GLU A 266 -59.35 6.49 -13.34
N GLN A 267 -59.25 5.17 -13.18
CA GLN A 267 -60.38 4.25 -13.38
C GLN A 267 -61.53 4.51 -12.40
N LEU A 268 -61.22 4.80 -11.14
CA LEU A 268 -62.22 5.11 -10.11
C LEU A 268 -62.88 6.48 -10.37
N GLU A 269 -62.10 7.49 -10.77
CA GLU A 269 -62.64 8.80 -11.16
C GLU A 269 -63.55 8.70 -12.40
N HIS A 270 -63.21 7.84 -13.36
CA HIS A 270 -64.05 7.57 -14.52
C HIS A 270 -65.37 6.87 -14.19
N HIS A 271 -65.38 5.95 -13.22
CA HIS A 271 -66.60 5.25 -12.77
C HIS A 271 -67.50 6.11 -11.87
N ASN A 272 -66.95 7.14 -11.22
CA ASN A 272 -67.69 8.00 -10.29
C ASN A 272 -68.21 9.30 -10.93
N LYS A 273 -68.11 9.45 -12.26
CA LYS A 273 -68.77 10.55 -12.97
C LYS A 273 -70.29 10.36 -12.88
N PRO A 274 -71.04 11.29 -12.27
CA PRO A 274 -72.48 11.18 -12.20
C PRO A 274 -73.04 11.18 -13.63
N ILE A 275 -73.90 10.21 -13.92
CA ILE A 275 -74.68 10.16 -15.15
C ILE A 275 -75.63 11.36 -15.09
N LEU A 276 -75.28 12.42 -15.83
CA LEU A 276 -76.12 13.60 -16.08
C LEU A 276 -77.04 13.33 -17.27
#